data_AF-A0A9E0VFE6-F1
#
_entry.id   AF-A0A9E0VFE6-F1
#
_cell.length_a   1.000
_cell.length_b   1.000
_cell.length_c   1.000
_cell.angle_alpha   90.00
_cell.angle_beta   90.00
_cell.angle_gamma   90.00
#
_symmetry.space_group_name_H-M   'P 1'
#
loop_
_entity.id
_entity.type
_entity.pdbx_description
1 polymer ?
#
loop_
_entity_poly.entity_id
_entity_poly.type
_entity_poly.pdbx_seq_one_letter_code
_entity_poly.pdbx_strand_id
1 'polypeptide(L)'
;MKQIVKMLFGAMILGGLAALAGFGQTATAFEFKNAERNPFGYLLSGELYITVGGREVRVTDQAVEAWIVDGGRSVVYSARDGAGFGDSRGQSLRIYDVAGGQTLKIMAERAEVNGLSEVRLSDGALALLVRLSDGGSGEPYAAVVDPLRGQVYRQRSAEFSEIRGDTAKVVHYGKADWDDLFQARVEKDKANKTAVPMKVKAKIARTETLDLKKMLKLKVITVK
;
A
#
# COMPACT_ATOMS: atom_id res chain seq x y z
N MET A 1 -33.03 -57.20 44.89
CA MET A 1 -32.25 -56.19 45.66
C MET A 1 -30.84 -56.18 45.09
N LYS A 2 -30.23 -55.13 44.54
CA LYS A 2 -30.51 -53.70 44.44
C LYS A 2 -30.01 -53.21 43.07
N GLN A 3 -30.79 -52.32 42.47
CA GLN A 3 -30.42 -51.45 41.34
C GLN A 3 -29.18 -50.61 41.68
N ILE A 4 -28.38 -50.21 40.67
CA ILE A 4 -27.86 -48.85 40.46
C ILE A 4 -27.45 -48.75 38.97
N VAL A 5 -28.39 -48.24 38.17
CA VAL A 5 -28.15 -47.71 36.83
C VAL A 5 -27.77 -46.24 37.04
N LYS A 6 -26.50 -45.88 36.83
CA LYS A 6 -26.09 -44.47 36.82
C LYS A 6 -26.48 -43.88 35.46
N MET A 7 -27.58 -43.14 35.47
CA MET A 7 -28.09 -42.36 34.35
C MET A 7 -27.05 -41.32 33.88
N LEU A 8 -26.88 -41.28 32.56
CA LEU A 8 -26.36 -40.14 31.82
C LEU A 8 -27.25 -38.91 32.08
N PHE A 9 -26.69 -37.79 32.52
CA PHE A 9 -27.34 -36.49 32.45
C PHE A 9 -26.31 -35.36 32.35
N GLY A 10 -26.43 -34.55 31.29
CA GLY A 10 -26.03 -33.14 31.21
C GLY A 10 -24.53 -32.88 31.12
N ALA A 11 -23.99 -32.13 30.17
CA ALA A 11 -24.57 -31.16 29.27
C ALA A 11 -23.77 -31.20 27.95
N MET A 12 -24.42 -31.65 26.89
CA MET A 12 -23.92 -31.41 25.54
C MET A 12 -24.26 -29.94 25.24
N ILE A 13 -23.38 -29.03 25.66
CA ILE A 13 -23.42 -27.65 25.18
C ILE A 13 -23.14 -27.78 23.67
N LEU A 14 -24.20 -27.74 22.87
CA LEU A 14 -24.11 -27.38 21.47
C LEU A 14 -23.38 -26.03 21.45
N GLY A 15 -22.08 -26.07 21.18
CA GLY A 15 -21.31 -24.91 20.78
C GLY A 15 -21.90 -24.43 19.47
N GLY A 16 -22.96 -23.63 19.59
CA GLY A 16 -23.57 -22.93 18.47
C GLY A 16 -22.47 -22.19 17.75
N LEU A 17 -22.33 -22.52 16.47
CA LEU A 17 -21.54 -21.79 15.49
C LEU A 17 -21.63 -20.29 15.77
N ALA A 18 -20.60 -19.72 16.38
CA ALA A 18 -20.32 -18.29 16.27
C ALA A 18 -19.72 -18.04 14.88
N ALA A 19 -20.45 -18.43 13.83
CA ALA A 19 -20.29 -17.88 12.50
C ALA A 19 -20.94 -16.49 12.54
N LEU A 20 -20.35 -15.58 13.32
CA LEU A 20 -20.54 -14.15 13.09
C LEU A 20 -19.87 -13.87 11.76
N ALA A 21 -20.66 -14.07 10.71
CA ALA A 21 -20.33 -13.81 9.34
C ALA A 21 -19.63 -12.45 9.25
N GLY A 22 -18.45 -12.45 8.61
CA GLY A 22 -17.52 -11.33 8.50
C GLY A 22 -18.03 -10.16 7.66
N PHE A 23 -19.28 -9.75 7.84
CA PHE A 23 -19.83 -8.54 7.25
C PHE A 23 -19.25 -7.32 7.98
N GLY A 24 -18.40 -6.58 7.26
CA GLY A 24 -17.90 -5.28 7.72
C GLY A 24 -16.64 -5.33 8.58
N GLN A 25 -15.83 -6.39 8.48
CA GLN A 25 -14.49 -6.34 9.07
C GLN A 25 -13.64 -5.30 8.36
N THR A 26 -13.27 -4.24 9.08
CA THR A 26 -12.41 -3.16 8.60
C THR A 26 -11.19 -3.03 9.50
N ALA A 27 -10.01 -2.88 8.91
CA ALA A 27 -8.81 -2.49 9.60
C ALA A 27 -8.95 -1.03 10.08
N THR A 28 -8.66 -0.78 11.36
CA THR A 28 -8.72 0.56 11.96
C THR A 28 -7.35 1.13 12.30
N ALA A 29 -6.35 0.26 12.44
CA ALA A 29 -4.97 0.62 12.73
C ALA A 29 -4.02 -0.45 12.18
N PHE A 30 -2.74 -0.10 12.07
CA PHE A 30 -1.67 -1.04 11.82
C PHE A 30 -0.44 -0.69 12.66
N GLU A 31 0.40 -1.69 12.92
CA GLU A 31 1.66 -1.56 13.65
C GLU A 31 2.72 -2.44 13.00
N PHE A 32 3.97 -1.99 13.07
CA PHE A 32 5.14 -2.80 12.75
C PHE A 32 5.80 -3.31 14.02
N LYS A 33 5.89 -4.64 14.16
CA LYS A 33 6.63 -5.32 15.23
C LYS A 33 7.91 -5.93 14.67
N ASN A 34 8.91 -6.17 15.53
CA ASN A 34 10.20 -6.74 15.14
C ASN A 34 10.85 -6.03 13.94
N ALA A 35 10.73 -4.70 13.92
CA ALA A 35 11.18 -3.83 12.85
C ALA A 35 12.71 -3.78 12.78
N GLU A 36 13.29 -4.25 11.68
CA GLU A 36 14.69 -4.03 11.33
C GLU A 36 14.83 -2.61 10.76
N ARG A 37 15.77 -1.82 11.29
CA ARG A 37 16.01 -0.46 10.81
C ARG A 37 17.48 -0.27 10.46
N ASN A 38 17.74 0.54 9.43
CA ASN A 38 19.10 0.97 9.13
C ASN A 38 19.58 2.05 10.14
N PRO A 39 20.87 2.44 10.12
CA PRO A 39 21.41 3.44 11.06
C PRO A 39 20.72 4.81 11.03
N PHE A 40 19.96 5.11 9.98
CA PHE A 40 19.20 6.36 9.83
C PHE A 40 17.72 6.20 10.23
N GLY A 41 17.37 5.06 10.84
CA GLY A 41 16.04 4.74 11.35
C GLY A 41 15.01 4.33 10.29
N TYR A 42 15.41 4.15 9.03
CA TYR A 42 14.50 3.68 7.98
C TYR A 42 14.16 2.20 8.20
N LEU A 43 12.87 1.88 8.11
CA LEU A 43 12.39 0.51 8.19
C LEU A 43 12.92 -0.28 6.99
N LEU A 44 13.66 -1.35 7.23
CA LEU A 44 14.15 -2.28 6.22
C LEU A 44 13.16 -3.44 6.04
N SER A 45 12.58 -3.90 7.14
CA SER A 45 11.55 -4.94 7.16
C SER A 45 10.91 -4.97 8.54
N GLY A 46 9.67 -5.39 8.64
CA GLY A 46 9.01 -5.64 9.93
C GLY A 46 7.77 -6.50 9.76
N GLU A 47 7.34 -7.11 10.86
CA GLU A 47 6.07 -7.80 10.93
C GLU A 47 4.93 -6.78 10.95
N LEU A 48 4.07 -6.82 9.94
CA LEU A 48 2.89 -5.97 9.85
C LEU A 48 1.71 -6.63 10.55
N TYR A 49 1.19 -5.96 11.57
CA TYR A 49 -0.06 -6.29 12.23
C TYR A 49 -1.11 -5.23 11.92
N ILE A 50 -2.37 -5.64 11.84
CA ILE A 50 -3.54 -4.76 11.69
C ILE A 50 -4.51 -4.99 12.84
N THR A 51 -5.29 -3.98 13.20
CA THR A 51 -6.37 -4.11 14.18
C THR A 51 -7.71 -4.24 13.47
N VAL A 52 -8.43 -5.34 13.70
CA VAL A 52 -9.76 -5.63 13.15
C VAL A 52 -10.69 -5.97 14.29
N GLY A 53 -11.73 -5.15 14.52
CA GLY A 53 -12.67 -5.36 15.63
C GLY A 53 -11.98 -5.41 17.01
N GLY A 54 -10.92 -4.63 17.20
CA GLY A 54 -10.13 -4.60 18.44
C GLY A 54 -9.15 -5.77 18.62
N ARG A 55 -9.03 -6.67 17.64
CA ARG A 55 -8.07 -7.78 17.66
C ARG A 55 -6.92 -7.52 16.70
N GLU A 56 -5.72 -7.89 17.12
CA GLU A 56 -4.55 -7.85 16.25
C GLU A 56 -4.53 -9.06 15.31
N VAL A 57 -4.26 -8.82 14.03
CA VAL A 57 -4.11 -9.83 12.99
C VAL A 57 -2.77 -9.59 12.31
N ARG A 58 -1.91 -10.61 12.26
CA ARG A 58 -0.65 -10.53 11.52
C ARG A 58 -0.93 -10.67 10.02
N VAL A 59 -0.48 -9.70 9.22
CA VAL A 59 -0.62 -9.69 7.76
C VAL A 59 0.60 -10.32 7.09
N THR A 60 1.81 -9.92 7.50
CA THR A 60 3.07 -10.43 6.94
C THR A 60 4.22 -10.22 7.94
N ASP A 61 5.31 -10.94 7.75
CA ASP A 61 6.59 -10.77 8.45
C ASP A 61 7.57 -9.84 7.72
N GLN A 62 7.24 -9.40 6.51
CA GLN A 62 8.14 -8.64 5.64
C GLN A 62 7.43 -7.46 4.96
N ALA A 63 7.15 -6.42 5.74
CA ALA A 63 6.65 -5.15 5.21
C ALA A 63 7.58 -3.97 5.53
N VAL A 64 7.55 -2.96 4.67
CA VAL A 64 8.38 -1.74 4.76
C VAL A 64 7.52 -0.50 5.02
N GLU A 65 6.37 -0.39 4.37
CA GLU A 65 5.39 0.68 4.59
C GLU A 65 3.98 0.08 4.48
N ALA A 66 2.98 0.72 5.07
CA ALA A 66 1.59 0.26 5.04
C ALA A 66 0.59 1.42 5.01
N TRP A 67 -0.57 1.16 4.41
CA TRP A 67 -1.69 2.08 4.25
C TRP A 67 -3.00 1.32 4.41
N ILE A 68 -3.89 1.83 5.25
CA ILE A 68 -5.27 1.37 5.29
C ILE A 68 -6.02 2.10 4.17
N VAL A 69 -6.68 1.35 3.30
CA VAL A 69 -7.43 1.87 2.14
C VAL A 69 -8.83 1.27 2.10
N ASP A 70 -9.65 1.76 1.19
CA ASP A 70 -10.99 1.27 0.91
C ASP A 70 -11.90 1.30 2.15
N GLY A 71 -11.76 2.35 2.96
CA GLY A 71 -12.48 2.49 4.23
C GLY A 71 -12.14 1.40 5.26
N GLY A 72 -10.94 0.82 5.18
CA GLY A 72 -10.50 -0.26 6.07
C GLY A 72 -10.74 -1.67 5.53
N ARG A 73 -11.40 -1.83 4.38
CA ARG A 73 -11.61 -3.16 3.79
C ARG A 73 -10.34 -3.77 3.23
N SER A 74 -9.32 -2.96 2.98
CA SER A 74 -8.02 -3.46 2.51
C SER A 74 -6.86 -2.73 3.16
N VAL A 75 -5.74 -3.43 3.26
CA VAL A 75 -4.46 -2.85 3.69
C VAL A 75 -3.45 -3.03 2.57
N VAL A 76 -2.94 -1.93 2.05
CA VAL A 76 -1.86 -1.93 1.08
C VAL A 76 -0.54 -1.83 1.83
N TYR A 77 0.47 -2.59 1.43
CA TYR A 77 1.78 -2.52 2.02
C TYR A 77 2.88 -2.77 0.99
N SER A 78 4.06 -2.21 1.24
CA SER A 78 5.25 -2.48 0.43
C SER A 78 6.15 -3.53 1.07
N ALA A 79 6.86 -4.29 0.24
CA ALA A 79 7.80 -5.34 0.66
C ALA A 79 9.07 -5.31 -0.22
N ARG A 80 10.20 -5.85 0.26
CA ARG A 80 11.50 -5.79 -0.44
C ARG A 80 11.68 -6.82 -1.56
N ASP A 81 10.63 -7.51 -1.96
CA ASP A 81 10.61 -8.48 -3.05
C ASP A 81 10.14 -7.84 -4.38
N GLY A 82 10.61 -6.62 -4.64
CA GLY A 82 10.37 -5.88 -5.89
C GLY A 82 11.12 -6.46 -7.08
N ALA A 83 11.04 -5.75 -8.22
CA ALA A 83 11.79 -6.15 -9.41
C ALA A 83 13.28 -5.82 -9.23
N GLY A 84 14.19 -6.70 -9.67
CA GLY A 84 15.64 -6.49 -9.58
C GLY A 84 16.43 -7.78 -9.36
N PHE A 85 17.75 -7.70 -9.49
CA PHE A 85 18.70 -8.76 -9.10
C PHE A 85 19.70 -8.13 -8.10
N GLY A 86 20.01 -8.81 -6.99
CA GLY A 86 21.10 -8.41 -6.08
C GLY A 86 20.70 -7.50 -4.90
N ASP A 87 21.49 -6.46 -4.65
CA ASP A 87 21.38 -5.46 -3.56
C ASP A 87 20.22 -4.47 -3.74
N SER A 88 19.35 -4.71 -4.72
CA SER A 88 18.35 -3.76 -5.16
C SER A 88 17.40 -3.36 -4.03
N ARG A 89 17.20 -2.05 -3.87
CA ARG A 89 16.18 -1.46 -2.98
C ARG A 89 14.76 -1.53 -3.56
N GLY A 90 14.58 -2.32 -4.63
CA GLY A 90 13.31 -2.48 -5.30
C GLY A 90 12.25 -3.01 -4.34
N GLN A 91 11.06 -2.42 -4.42
CA GLN A 91 9.93 -2.82 -3.61
C GLN A 91 8.79 -3.33 -4.47
N SER A 92 8.01 -4.26 -3.91
CA SER A 92 6.70 -4.63 -4.42
C SER A 92 5.62 -3.90 -3.62
N LEU A 93 4.43 -3.81 -4.20
CA LEU A 93 3.23 -3.37 -3.50
C LEU A 93 2.23 -4.52 -3.49
N ARG A 94 1.64 -4.75 -2.33
CA ARG A 94 0.70 -5.83 -2.06
C ARG A 94 -0.56 -5.26 -1.43
N ILE A 95 -1.70 -5.86 -1.71
CA ILE A 95 -2.98 -5.52 -1.09
C ILE A 95 -3.52 -6.74 -0.36
N TYR A 96 -3.82 -6.57 0.92
CA TYR A 96 -4.45 -7.55 1.79
C TYR A 96 -5.94 -7.23 1.92
N ASP A 97 -6.80 -8.19 1.56
CA ASP A 97 -8.24 -8.13 1.80
C ASP A 97 -8.53 -8.52 3.26
N VAL A 98 -9.10 -7.60 4.03
CA VAL A 98 -9.35 -7.79 5.46
C VAL A 98 -10.42 -8.85 5.72
N ALA A 99 -11.43 -8.95 4.84
CA ALA A 99 -12.52 -9.89 5.03
C ALA A 99 -12.11 -11.32 4.66
N GLY A 100 -11.45 -11.50 3.52
CA GLY A 100 -11.03 -12.80 3.00
C GLY A 100 -9.68 -13.28 3.52
N GLY A 101 -8.87 -12.40 4.10
CA GLY A 101 -7.52 -12.72 4.58
C GLY A 101 -6.52 -13.04 3.45
N GLN A 102 -6.81 -12.59 2.22
CA GLN A 102 -6.00 -12.89 1.05
C GLN A 102 -5.08 -11.72 0.70
N THR A 103 -3.88 -12.03 0.21
CA THR A 103 -2.91 -11.02 -0.27
C THR A 103 -2.67 -11.18 -1.76
N LEU A 104 -2.73 -10.07 -2.50
CA LEU A 104 -2.33 -9.99 -3.92
C LEU A 104 -1.15 -9.05 -4.10
N LYS A 105 -0.15 -9.45 -4.90
CA LYS A 105 0.90 -8.55 -5.39
C LYS A 105 0.36 -7.74 -6.58
N ILE A 106 0.39 -6.41 -6.48
CA ILE A 106 -0.21 -5.48 -7.46
C ILE A 106 0.82 -4.59 -8.16
N MET A 107 2.07 -4.56 -7.70
CA MET A 107 3.16 -3.86 -8.36
C MET A 107 4.50 -4.47 -7.96
N ALA A 108 5.49 -4.45 -8.85
CA ALA A 108 6.87 -4.81 -8.54
C ALA A 108 7.81 -3.83 -9.26
N GLU A 109 8.60 -3.08 -8.50
CA GLU A 109 9.44 -2.01 -9.00
C GLU A 109 10.88 -2.16 -8.54
N ARG A 110 11.81 -1.56 -9.30
CA ARG A 110 13.22 -1.38 -8.90
C ARG A 110 13.43 -0.17 -7.98
N ALA A 111 12.35 0.57 -7.71
CA ALA A 111 12.31 1.79 -6.93
C ALA A 111 11.71 1.53 -5.53
N GLU A 112 11.95 2.45 -4.61
CA GLU A 112 11.33 2.46 -3.29
C GLU A 112 9.90 3.01 -3.38
N VAL A 113 8.98 2.52 -2.55
CA VAL A 113 7.64 3.10 -2.41
C VAL A 113 7.65 4.13 -1.29
N ASN A 114 7.51 5.40 -1.65
CA ASN A 114 7.64 6.51 -0.69
C ASN A 114 6.28 7.08 -0.25
N GLY A 115 5.20 6.79 -0.97
CA GLY A 115 3.88 7.28 -0.61
C GLY A 115 2.76 6.75 -1.50
N LEU A 116 1.55 6.78 -0.96
CA LEU A 116 0.37 6.25 -1.61
C LEU A 116 -0.86 7.10 -1.29
N SER A 117 -1.72 7.28 -2.28
CA SER A 117 -3.04 7.88 -2.10
C SER A 117 -4.08 7.04 -2.82
N GLU A 118 -5.16 6.73 -2.11
CA GLU A 118 -6.33 6.14 -2.74
C GLU A 118 -7.23 7.21 -3.36
N VAL A 119 -7.84 6.87 -4.50
CA VAL A 119 -8.81 7.73 -5.17
C VAL A 119 -10.02 6.91 -5.53
N ARG A 120 -11.16 7.22 -4.90
CA ARG A 120 -12.47 6.72 -5.32
C ARG A 120 -12.93 7.53 -6.52
N LEU A 121 -13.03 6.87 -7.67
CA LEU A 121 -13.56 7.47 -8.88
C LEU A 121 -15.08 7.62 -8.77
N SER A 122 -15.65 8.53 -9.55
CA SER A 122 -17.09 8.82 -9.51
C SER A 122 -17.97 7.66 -10.03
N ASP A 123 -17.39 6.63 -10.65
CA ASP A 123 -18.06 5.36 -10.98
C ASP A 123 -17.91 4.29 -9.87
N GLY A 124 -17.29 4.63 -8.74
CA GLY A 124 -17.06 3.75 -7.60
C GLY A 124 -15.77 2.93 -7.68
N ALA A 125 -15.07 2.93 -8.82
CA ALA A 125 -13.79 2.25 -8.94
C ALA A 125 -12.72 2.87 -8.03
N LEU A 126 -11.74 2.06 -7.62
CA LEU A 126 -10.64 2.49 -6.77
C LEU A 126 -9.35 2.53 -7.60
N ALA A 127 -8.65 3.66 -7.58
CA ALA A 127 -7.30 3.79 -8.11
C ALA A 127 -6.32 4.06 -6.96
N LEU A 128 -5.14 3.45 -7.03
CA LEU A 128 -4.03 3.75 -6.13
C LEU A 128 -2.99 4.56 -6.90
N LEU A 129 -2.69 5.76 -6.42
CA LEU A 129 -1.61 6.58 -6.93
C LEU A 129 -0.39 6.36 -6.05
N VAL A 130 0.75 6.08 -6.67
CA VAL A 130 1.96 5.68 -5.94
C VAL A 130 3.11 6.60 -6.32
N ARG A 131 3.76 7.15 -5.29
CA ARG A 131 5.01 7.91 -5.40
C ARG A 131 6.17 6.97 -5.15
N LEU A 132 7.09 6.91 -6.10
CA LEU A 132 8.31 6.11 -5.99
C LEU A 132 9.54 6.99 -6.15
N SER A 133 10.67 6.48 -5.68
CA SER A 133 11.98 7.09 -5.90
C SER A 133 13.03 6.04 -6.22
N ASP A 134 13.93 6.37 -7.13
CA ASP A 134 15.16 5.62 -7.31
C ASP A 134 16.08 5.92 -6.13
N GLY A 135 16.12 5.03 -5.13
CA GLY A 135 16.79 5.24 -3.83
C GLY A 135 18.29 5.60 -3.89
N GLY A 136 18.91 5.56 -5.07
CA GLY A 136 20.24 6.10 -5.32
C GLY A 136 20.25 7.56 -5.76
N SER A 137 19.55 7.88 -6.85
CA SER A 137 19.58 9.21 -7.49
C SER A 137 18.52 10.18 -6.97
N GLY A 138 17.53 9.69 -6.22
CA GLY A 138 16.36 10.46 -5.82
C GLY A 138 15.41 10.77 -6.99
N GLU A 139 15.63 10.19 -8.19
CA GLU A 139 14.75 10.42 -9.33
C GLU A 139 13.31 10.01 -8.97
N PRO A 140 12.31 10.89 -9.16
CA PRO A 140 10.94 10.58 -8.81
C PRO A 140 10.22 9.82 -9.92
N TYR A 141 9.27 8.98 -9.51
CA TYR A 141 8.37 8.27 -10.40
C TYR A 141 6.92 8.39 -9.90
N ALA A 142 6.00 8.47 -10.86
CA ALA A 142 4.57 8.41 -10.63
C ALA A 142 4.02 7.11 -11.22
N ALA A 143 3.21 6.39 -10.44
CA ALA A 143 2.53 5.19 -10.90
C ALA A 143 1.03 5.23 -10.54
N VAL A 144 0.20 4.65 -11.42
CA VAL A 144 -1.21 4.35 -11.14
C VAL A 144 -1.38 2.84 -11.13
N VAL A 145 -1.98 2.34 -10.07
CA VAL A 145 -2.20 0.92 -9.82
C VAL A 145 -3.70 0.68 -9.67
N ASP A 146 -4.21 -0.27 -10.43
CA ASP A 146 -5.53 -0.86 -10.21
C ASP A 146 -5.37 -1.91 -9.09
N PRO A 147 -6.05 -1.79 -7.94
CA PRO A 147 -5.90 -2.73 -6.84
C PRO A 147 -6.36 -4.16 -7.18
N LEU A 148 -7.15 -4.34 -8.24
CA LEU A 148 -7.64 -5.66 -8.66
C LEU A 148 -6.77 -6.32 -9.74
N ARG A 149 -6.01 -5.52 -10.51
CA ARG A 149 -5.29 -6.00 -11.71
C ARG A 149 -3.80 -5.71 -11.69
N GLY A 150 -3.36 -4.71 -10.93
CA GLY A 150 -1.98 -4.28 -10.81
C GLY A 150 -1.66 -2.96 -11.52
N GLN A 151 -0.37 -2.71 -11.75
CA GLN A 151 0.13 -1.45 -12.27
C GLN A 151 -0.29 -1.21 -13.74
N VAL A 152 -0.94 -0.08 -14.00
CA VAL A 152 -1.46 0.28 -15.34
C VAL A 152 -0.79 1.51 -15.95
N TYR A 153 -0.09 2.31 -15.14
CA TYR A 153 0.65 3.48 -15.58
C TYR A 153 1.94 3.62 -14.76
N ARG A 154 3.00 4.06 -15.44
CA ARG A 154 4.30 4.34 -14.84
C ARG A 154 4.99 5.44 -15.63
N GLN A 155 5.50 6.44 -14.94
CA GLN A 155 6.25 7.52 -15.56
C GLN A 155 7.46 7.88 -14.70
N ARG A 156 8.63 7.90 -15.33
CA ARG A 156 9.89 8.33 -14.71
C ARG A 156 10.02 9.84 -14.78
N SER A 157 10.89 10.39 -13.91
CA SER A 157 11.20 11.82 -13.81
C SER A 157 9.95 12.66 -13.56
N ALA A 158 8.97 12.10 -12.84
CA ALA A 158 7.64 12.66 -12.69
C ALA A 158 7.02 12.39 -11.33
N GLU A 159 6.17 13.31 -10.86
CA GLU A 159 5.45 13.23 -9.59
C GLU A 159 4.00 13.68 -9.75
N PHE A 160 3.11 13.16 -8.92
CA PHE A 160 1.79 13.76 -8.77
C PHE A 160 1.92 15.11 -8.06
N SER A 161 1.29 16.15 -8.59
CA SER A 161 1.25 17.48 -7.98
C SER A 161 -0.10 17.83 -7.38
N GLU A 162 -1.15 17.14 -7.83
CA GLU A 162 -2.53 17.42 -7.47
C GLU A 162 -3.44 16.24 -7.86
N ILE A 163 -4.43 15.96 -7.02
CA ILE A 163 -5.47 14.94 -7.25
C ILE A 163 -6.83 15.64 -7.09
N ARG A 164 -7.71 15.51 -8.09
CA ARG A 164 -9.05 16.12 -8.09
C ARG A 164 -10.06 15.19 -8.75
N GLY A 165 -10.94 14.58 -7.95
CA GLY A 165 -11.96 13.64 -8.44
C GLY A 165 -11.33 12.54 -9.28
N ASP A 166 -11.78 12.41 -10.54
CA ASP A 166 -11.32 11.40 -11.48
C ASP A 166 -9.99 11.74 -12.18
N THR A 167 -9.30 12.81 -11.76
CA THR A 167 -8.09 13.29 -12.43
C THR A 167 -6.91 13.46 -11.48
N ALA A 168 -5.71 13.30 -12.03
CA ALA A 168 -4.48 13.58 -11.33
C ALA A 168 -3.51 14.36 -12.23
N LYS A 169 -2.93 15.42 -11.70
CA LYS A 169 -1.93 16.23 -12.40
C LYS A 169 -0.54 15.68 -12.12
N VAL A 170 0.20 15.36 -13.17
CA VAL A 170 1.58 14.91 -13.09
C VAL A 170 2.51 16.01 -13.60
N VAL A 171 3.57 16.29 -12.86
CA VAL A 171 4.61 17.24 -13.24
C VAL A 171 5.90 16.49 -13.53
N HIS A 172 6.63 16.97 -14.52
CA HIS A 172 7.90 16.41 -14.96
C HIS A 172 9.02 17.41 -14.66
N TYR A 173 10.15 16.91 -14.19
CA TYR A 173 11.31 17.73 -13.84
C TYR A 173 12.49 17.42 -14.77
N GLY A 174 13.35 18.41 -15.01
CA GLY A 174 14.62 18.19 -15.68
C GLY A 174 15.60 17.46 -14.76
N LYS A 175 16.51 16.67 -15.34
CA LYS A 175 17.53 15.93 -14.57
C LYS A 175 18.38 16.84 -13.68
N ALA A 176 18.67 18.06 -14.14
CA ALA A 176 19.45 19.04 -13.40
C ALA A 176 18.74 19.58 -12.14
N ASP A 177 17.41 19.38 -12.02
CA ASP A 177 16.61 19.90 -10.91
C ASP A 177 16.38 18.86 -9.79
N TRP A 178 16.85 17.61 -9.96
CA TRP A 178 16.52 16.52 -9.03
C TRP A 178 17.20 16.65 -7.67
N ASP A 179 18.48 17.02 -7.65
CA ASP A 179 19.24 17.16 -6.39
C ASP A 179 18.61 18.24 -5.50
N ASP A 180 18.28 19.40 -6.09
CA ASP A 180 17.62 20.50 -5.39
C ASP A 180 16.24 20.08 -4.85
N LEU A 181 15.47 19.34 -5.65
CA LEU A 181 14.16 18.84 -5.27
C LEU A 181 14.25 17.85 -4.09
N PHE A 182 15.18 16.90 -4.16
CA PHE A 182 15.35 15.86 -3.16
C PHE A 182 15.86 16.44 -1.84
N GLN A 183 16.92 17.26 -1.87
CA GLN A 183 17.51 17.86 -0.68
C GLN A 183 16.51 18.76 0.07
N ALA A 184 15.68 19.51 -0.66
CA ALA A 184 14.67 20.37 -0.05
C ALA A 184 13.53 19.59 0.66
N ARG A 185 13.37 18.30 0.36
CA ARG A 185 12.21 17.50 0.79
C ARG A 185 12.54 16.30 1.67
N VAL A 186 13.77 15.78 1.67
CA VAL A 186 14.10 14.45 2.25
C VAL A 186 13.46 14.18 3.61
N GLU A 187 13.59 15.09 4.58
CA GLU A 187 13.00 14.93 5.91
C GLU A 187 11.48 15.12 5.94
N LYS A 188 10.95 16.01 5.09
CA LYS A 188 9.51 16.32 5.04
C LYS A 188 8.73 15.21 4.35
N ASP A 189 9.29 14.66 3.28
CA ASP A 189 8.68 13.57 2.52
C ASP A 189 8.76 12.24 3.26
N LYS A 190 9.71 12.07 4.20
CA LYS A 190 9.74 10.93 5.12
C LYS A 190 8.48 10.83 5.98
N ALA A 191 7.95 11.98 6.41
CA ALA A 191 6.71 12.05 7.20
C ALA A 191 5.44 12.02 6.33
N ASN A 192 5.51 12.55 5.11
CA ASN A 192 4.40 12.55 4.17
C ASN A 192 4.28 11.20 3.46
N LYS A 193 3.33 10.37 3.86
CA LYS A 193 3.08 9.04 3.24
C LYS A 193 2.11 9.05 2.07
N THR A 194 1.80 10.22 1.50
CA THR A 194 0.85 10.36 0.38
C THR A 194 1.53 10.34 -0.98
N ALA A 195 0.76 10.15 -2.06
CA ALA A 195 1.27 10.14 -3.43
C ALA A 195 1.72 11.54 -3.92
N VAL A 196 1.21 12.61 -3.31
CA VAL A 196 1.58 13.99 -3.65
C VAL A 196 2.67 14.45 -2.68
N PRO A 197 3.90 14.71 -3.15
CA PRO A 197 4.99 15.14 -2.30
C PRO A 197 4.78 16.57 -1.80
N MET A 198 5.59 16.94 -0.82
CA MET A 198 5.59 18.32 -0.32
C MET A 198 6.00 19.30 -1.41
N LYS A 199 5.28 20.42 -1.56
CA LYS A 199 5.60 21.42 -2.57
C LYS A 199 6.97 22.05 -2.29
N VAL A 200 7.82 22.13 -3.31
CA VAL A 200 9.05 22.95 -3.29
C VAL A 200 9.17 23.77 -4.55
N LYS A 201 10.02 24.79 -4.49
CA LYS A 201 10.39 25.60 -5.66
C LYS A 201 11.37 24.80 -6.51
N ALA A 202 10.84 24.10 -7.51
CA ALA A 202 11.63 23.43 -8.54
C ALA A 202 11.08 23.84 -9.91
N LYS A 203 11.94 23.88 -10.92
CA LYS A 203 11.53 24.20 -12.28
C LYS A 203 10.76 23.02 -12.87
N ILE A 204 9.50 23.24 -13.21
CA ILE A 204 8.67 22.22 -13.87
C ILE A 204 8.95 22.29 -15.37
N ALA A 205 9.40 21.18 -15.95
CA ALA A 205 9.67 21.07 -17.38
C ALA A 205 8.38 20.88 -18.18
N ARG A 206 7.46 20.04 -17.67
CA ARG A 206 6.18 19.75 -18.32
C ARG A 206 5.12 19.40 -17.27
N THR A 207 3.86 19.63 -17.60
CA THR A 207 2.71 19.17 -16.83
C THR A 207 1.76 18.41 -17.73
N GLU A 208 1.18 17.33 -17.21
CA GLU A 208 0.11 16.59 -17.85
C GLU A 208 -1.01 16.31 -16.84
N THR A 209 -2.22 16.02 -17.35
CA THR A 209 -3.35 15.62 -16.52
C THR A 209 -3.81 14.24 -16.97
N LEU A 210 -3.82 13.31 -16.02
CA LEU A 210 -4.28 11.95 -16.19
C LEU A 210 -5.78 11.87 -15.89
N ASP A 211 -6.51 11.20 -16.77
CA ASP A 211 -7.88 10.74 -16.56
C ASP A 211 -7.81 9.32 -15.97
N LEU A 212 -8.07 9.19 -14.67
CA LEU A 212 -7.83 7.96 -13.93
C LEU A 212 -8.76 6.84 -14.38
N LYS A 213 -9.99 7.15 -14.80
CA LYS A 213 -10.91 6.16 -15.39
C LYS A 213 -10.34 5.56 -16.67
N LYS A 214 -9.71 6.39 -17.51
CA LYS A 214 -9.00 5.90 -18.71
C LYS A 214 -7.76 5.10 -18.33
N MET A 215 -6.99 5.54 -17.34
CA MET A 215 -5.80 4.80 -16.88
C MET A 215 -6.18 3.38 -16.40
N LEU A 216 -7.26 3.24 -15.63
CA LEU A 216 -7.78 1.92 -15.21
C LEU A 216 -8.33 1.08 -16.36
N LYS A 217 -8.39 1.55 -17.61
CA LYS A 217 -8.73 0.71 -18.77
C LYS A 217 -7.51 0.27 -19.56
N LEU A 218 -6.32 0.78 -19.23
CA LEU A 218 -5.08 0.38 -19.87
C LEU A 218 -4.71 -1.06 -19.51
N LYS A 219 -3.85 -1.64 -20.35
CA LYS A 219 -3.23 -2.93 -20.10
C LYS A 219 -2.28 -2.81 -18.91
N VAL A 220 -2.28 -3.83 -18.07
CA VAL A 220 -1.34 -3.97 -16.97
C VAL A 220 0.09 -4.03 -17.53
N ILE A 221 0.98 -3.17 -17.01
CA ILE A 221 2.37 -3.04 -17.44
C ILE A 221 3.22 -4.13 -16.79
N THR A 222 3.00 -4.36 -15.49
CA THR A 222 3.75 -5.32 -14.68
C THR A 222 2.83 -5.98 -13.69
N VAL A 223 2.66 -7.30 -13.79
CA VAL A 223 2.34 -8.21 -12.67
C VAL A 223 3.03 -9.53 -12.98
N LYS A 224 4.08 -9.84 -12.24
CA LYS A 224 4.62 -11.20 -12.06
C LYS A 224 5.14 -11.33 -10.64
#